data_AF-A0A8J2JD60-F1
#
_entry.id   AF-A0A8J2JD60-F1
#
_cell.length_a   1.000
_cell.length_b   1.000
_cell.length_c   1.000
_cell.angle_alpha   90.00
_cell.angle_beta   90.00
_cell.angle_gamma   90.00
#
_symmetry.space_group_name_H-M   'P 1'
#
loop_
_entity.id
_entity.type
_entity.pdbx_description
1 polymer ?
#
loop_
_entity_poly.entity_id
_entity_poly.type
_entity_poly.pdbx_seq_one_letter_code
_entity_poly.pdbx_strand_id
1 'polypeptide(L)' 'MANNGPNTNGSQFFISYSGQPHLDLKYTIFGRVIDGFDVLEELEKLPVNPKNYRPLSDTRINSVIIHANPLANMSE' A
#
# COMPACT_ATOMS: atom_id res chain seq x y z
N MET A 1 -3.58 -5.87 1.24
CA MET A 1 -3.55 -5.58 2.69
C MET A 1 -2.49 -6.44 3.33
N ALA A 2 -1.59 -5.90 4.16
CA ALA A 2 -0.65 -6.73 4.93
C ALA A 2 -1.37 -7.41 6.11
N ASN A 3 -0.95 -8.63 6.45
CA ASN A 3 -1.57 -9.44 7.49
C ASN A 3 -0.55 -10.39 8.13
N ASN A 4 -0.94 -11.02 9.24
CA ASN A 4 -0.20 -12.06 9.96
C ASN A 4 -0.96 -13.42 9.91
N GLY A 5 -1.56 -13.72 8.76
CA GLY A 5 -2.41 -14.91 8.56
C GLY A 5 -3.89 -14.59 8.29
N PRO A 6 -4.73 -15.62 8.08
CA PRO A 6 -6.14 -15.44 7.72
C PRO A 6 -6.88 -14.54 8.72
N ASN A 7 -7.67 -13.60 8.20
CA ASN A 7 -8.51 -12.69 8.99
C ASN A 7 -7.76 -11.78 9.99
N THR A 8 -6.48 -11.47 9.74
CA THR A 8 -5.68 -10.56 10.58
C THR A 8 -5.35 -9.24 9.90
N ASN A 9 -6.18 -8.81 8.94
CA ASN A 9 -6.02 -7.51 8.30
C ASN A 9 -6.22 -6.38 9.33
N GLY A 10 -5.30 -5.41 9.34
CA GLY A 10 -5.40 -4.17 10.11
C GLY A 10 -5.38 -2.96 9.19
N SER A 11 -4.56 -1.96 9.51
CA SER A 11 -4.38 -0.75 8.70
C SER A 11 -3.18 -0.81 7.74
N GLN A 12 -2.30 -1.80 7.89
CA GLN A 12 -1.11 -1.90 7.05
C GLN A 12 -1.49 -2.35 5.63
N PHE A 13 -1.00 -1.63 4.63
CA PHE A 13 -1.13 -1.95 3.22
C PHE A 13 0.21 -1.83 2.51
N PHE A 14 0.27 -2.34 1.28
CA PHE A 14 1.43 -2.26 0.41
C PHE A 14 0.96 -2.08 -1.04
N ILE A 15 1.85 -1.57 -1.88
CA ILE A 15 1.66 -1.42 -3.32
C ILE A 15 2.66 -2.37 -4.00
N SER A 16 2.22 -3.13 -4.99
CA SER A 16 3.08 -4.01 -5.77
C SER A 16 3.70 -3.25 -6.95
N TYR A 17 5.02 -3.31 -7.12
CA TYR A 17 5.71 -2.74 -8.29
C TYR A 17 5.65 -3.63 -9.54
N SER A 18 5.32 -4.91 -9.38
CA SER A 18 5.20 -5.89 -10.47
C SER A 18 4.20 -6.98 -10.10
N GLY A 19 3.89 -7.89 -11.02
CA GLY A 19 3.01 -9.03 -10.73
C GLY A 19 3.58 -9.94 -9.66
N GLN A 20 2.79 -10.27 -8.63
CA GLN A 20 3.21 -11.11 -7.50
C GLN A 20 2.25 -12.32 -7.30
N PRO A 21 2.24 -13.32 -8.21
CA PRO A 21 1.26 -14.42 -8.17
C PRO A 21 1.27 -15.24 -6.87
N HIS A 22 2.40 -15.28 -6.16
CA HIS A 22 2.52 -16.03 -4.92
C HIS A 22 1.76 -15.39 -3.73
N LEU A 23 1.30 -14.14 -3.89
CA LEU A 23 0.49 -13.40 -2.92
C LEU A 23 -1.03 -13.60 -3.14
N ASP A 24 -1.41 -14.19 -4.27
CA ASP A 24 -2.81 -14.40 -4.63
C ASP A 24 -3.55 -15.24 -3.58
N LEU A 25 -4.79 -14.85 -3.29
CA LEU A 25 -5.66 -15.44 -2.28
C LEU A 25 -5.13 -15.37 -0.82
N LYS A 26 -3.94 -14.79 -0.58
CA LYS A 26 -3.36 -14.61 0.76
C LYS A 26 -3.50 -13.18 1.28
N TYR A 27 -3.46 -12.20 0.37
CA TYR A 27 -3.53 -10.78 0.72
C TYR A 27 -4.68 -10.11 -0.04
N THR A 28 -5.60 -9.49 0.68
CA THR A 28 -6.78 -8.85 0.08
C THR A 28 -6.37 -7.67 -0.80
N ILE A 29 -6.79 -7.70 -2.07
CA ILE A 29 -6.68 -6.60 -3.03
C ILE A 29 -7.93 -5.71 -2.88
N PHE A 30 -7.74 -4.40 -2.69
CA PHE A 30 -8.84 -3.45 -2.50
C PHE A 30 -8.76 -2.22 -3.41
N GLY A 31 -7.73 -2.13 -4.25
CA GLY A 31 -7.53 -1.00 -5.16
C GLY A 31 -6.31 -1.19 -6.05
N ARG A 32 -6.13 -0.24 -6.98
CA ARG A 32 -4.95 -0.14 -7.84
C ARG A 32 -4.56 1.33 -7.98
N VAL A 33 -3.27 1.58 -8.17
CA VAL A 33 -2.77 2.91 -8.52
C VAL A 33 -3.24 3.26 -9.94
N ILE A 34 -3.74 4.47 -10.11
CA ILE A 34 -4.24 4.99 -11.40
C ILE A 34 -3.47 6.22 -11.88
N ASP A 35 -2.69 6.85 -11.01
CA ASP A 35 -1.88 8.04 -11.27
C ASP A 35 -0.69 8.10 -10.28
N GLY A 36 0.34 8.88 -10.57
CA GLY A 36 1.54 9.04 -9.73
C GLY A 36 2.56 7.90 -9.83
N PHE A 37 2.72 7.30 -11.02
CA PHE A 37 3.67 6.21 -11.25
C PHE A 37 5.14 6.64 -11.16
N ASP A 38 5.44 7.91 -11.46
CA ASP A 38 6.74 8.54 -11.25
C ASP A 38 7.12 8.55 -9.76
N VAL A 39 6.19 8.90 -8.87
CA VAL A 39 6.40 8.84 -7.42
C VAL A 39 6.65 7.41 -6.95
N LEU A 40 5.93 6.43 -7.50
CA LEU A 40 6.20 5.01 -7.21
C LEU A 40 7.60 4.60 -7.64
N GLU A 41 8.05 5.02 -8.82
CA GLU A 41 9.40 4.74 -9.32
C GLU A 41 10.48 5.36 -8.41
N GLU A 42 10.26 6.58 -7.91
CA GLU A 42 11.15 7.21 -6.93
C GLU A 42 11.19 6.45 -5.61
N LEU A 43 10.03 6.01 -5.10
CA LEU A 43 9.93 5.23 -3.87
C LEU A 43 10.63 3.87 -3.98
N GLU A 44 10.55 3.20 -5.14
CA GLU A 44 11.21 1.91 -5.41
C GLU A 44 12.75 2.04 -5.36
N LYS A 45 13.29 3.18 -5.80
CA LYS A 45 14.74 3.43 -5.88
C LYS A 45 15.36 3.91 -4.57
N LEU A 46 14.57 4.15 -3.51
CA LEU A 46 15.09 4.64 -2.24
C LEU A 46 16.11 3.66 -1.64
N PRO A 47 17.27 4.15 -1.17
CA PRO A 47 18.23 3.30 -0.49
C PRO A 47 17.62 2.79 0.82
N VAL A 48 17.79 1.49 1.08
CA VAL A 48 17.24 0.83 2.27
C VAL A 48 18.36 0.29 3.16
N ASN A 49 18.06 0.15 4.44
CA ASN A 49 18.93 -0.58 5.35
C ASN A 49 18.91 -2.07 4.98
N PRO A 50 20.06 -2.71 4.71
CA PRO A 50 20.11 -4.10 4.23
C PRO A 50 19.67 -5.14 5.28
N LYS A 51 19.58 -4.78 6.56
CA LYS A 51 19.16 -5.70 7.63
C LYS A 51 17.64 -5.81 7.78
N ASN A 52 16.91 -4.72 7.55
CA ASN A 52 15.48 -4.64 7.83
C ASN A 52 14.65 -4.04 6.70
N TYR A 53 15.29 -3.71 5.57
CA TYR A 53 14.67 -3.17 4.35
C TYR A 53 13.87 -1.90 4.56
N ARG A 54 14.11 -1.16 5.65
CA ARG A 54 13.51 0.16 5.86
C ARG A 54 14.27 1.20 5.05
N PRO A 55 13.59 2.15 4.38
CA PRO A 55 14.23 3.29 3.74
C PRO A 55 15.16 4.04 4.71
N LEU A 56 16.33 4.45 4.23
CA LEU A 56 17.28 5.24 5.03
C LEU A 56 16.78 6.67 5.27
N SER A 57 16.06 7.22 4.29
CA SER A 57 15.34 8.48 4.40
C SER A 57 13.91 8.23 4.82
N ASP A 58 13.46 8.96 5.84
CA ASP A 58 12.09 8.86 6.33
C ASP A 58 11.09 9.33 5.26
N THR A 59 10.11 8.49 4.95
CA THR A 59 9.12 8.74 3.90
C THR A 59 7.73 8.62 4.51
N ARG A 60 6.89 9.65 4.36
CA ARG A 60 5.60 9.75 5.04
C ARG A 60 4.47 10.14 4.10
N ILE A 61 3.28 9.61 4.39
CA ILE A 61 2.03 10.13 3.85
C ILE A 61 1.67 11.37 4.66
N ASN A 62 1.68 12.54 4.01
CA ASN A 62 1.41 13.82 4.69
C ASN A 62 -0.08 14.12 4.81
N SER A 63 -0.88 13.72 3.82
CA SER A 63 -2.34 13.92 3.81
C SER A 63 -3.01 12.88 2.93
N VAL A 64 -4.32 12.68 3.12
CA VAL A 64 -5.16 11.79 2.32
C VAL A 64 -6.44 12.53 1.96
N ILE A 65 -6.79 12.54 0.68
CA ILE A 65 -8.04 13.12 0.16
C ILE A 65 -8.88 11.99 -0.44
N ILE A 66 -10.12 11.85 0.02
CA ILE A 66 -11.08 10.88 -0.52
C ILE A 66 -11.91 11.62 -1.58
N HIS A 67 -11.59 11.42 -2.86
CA HIS A 67 -12.28 12.07 -3.97
C HIS A 67 -13.71 11.55 -4.20
N ALA A 68 -13.96 10.28 -3.89
CA ALA A 68 -15.26 9.66 -3.97
C ALA A 68 -15.45 8.75 -2.75
N ASN A 69 -16.44 9.08 -1.91
CA ASN A 69 -16.82 8.25 -0.77
C ASN A 69 -18.16 7.56 -1.09
N PRO A 70 -18.15 6.32 -1.60
CA PRO A 70 -19.39 5.60 -1.93
C PRO A 70 -20.22 5.24 -0.68
N LEU A 71 -19.64 5.35 0.52
CA LEU A 71 -20.28 5.06 1.80
C LEU A 71 -20.82 6.31 2.49
N ALA A 72 -20.69 7.51 1.89
CA ALA A 72 -21.05 8.78 2.53
C ALA A 72 -22.51 8.83 2.99
N ASN A 73 -23.41 8.09 2.32
CA ASN A 73 -24.83 8.04 2.64
C ASN A 73 -25.21 6.80 3.47
N MET A 74 -24.25 5.98 3.88
CA MET A 74 -24.49 4.75 4.65
C MET A 74 -24.33 4.95 6.16
N SER A 75 -24.12 6.18 6.62
CA SER A 75 -24.12 6.51 8.05
C SER A 75 -25.54 6.73 8.56
N GLU A 76 -26.17 5.65 9.02
CA GLU A 76 -27.15 5.67 10.12
C GLU A 76 -26.47 5.16 11.40
#